data_AF-A0A0R2B0Y2-F1
#
_entry.id   AF-A0A0R2B0Y2-F1
#
_cell.length_a   1.000
_cell.length_b   1.000
_cell.length_c   1.000
_cell.angle_alpha   90.00
_cell.angle_beta   90.00
_cell.angle_gamma   90.00
#
_symmetry.space_group_name_H-M   'P 1'
#
loop_
_entity.id
_entity.type
_entity.pdbx_description
1 polymer ?
#
loop_
_entity_poly.entity_id
_entity_poly.type
_entity_poly.pdbx_seq_one_letter_code
_entity_poly.pdbx_strand_id
1 'polypeptide(L)'
;MKTIYETYNSPQPDGNFYYVHNVSDTRPTAHPYTEIPIPDSLKNGLPKFDWMKNQWVDASEDAQAKMLSDLQAAKTKLTADLKIEQDARIEAEAENNTIKQAVASIGLKVAELSVPNTKPAEVAE
;
A
#
# COMPACT_ATOMS: atom_id res chain seq x y z
N MET A 1 20.68 -10.56 36.89
CA MET A 1 20.76 -9.13 36.55
C MET A 1 20.43 -9.02 35.08
N LYS A 2 19.61 -8.03 34.71
CA LYS A 2 19.21 -7.80 33.33
C LYS A 2 19.55 -6.39 32.90
N THR A 3 19.79 -6.23 31.60
CA THR A 3 19.99 -4.93 30.97
C THR A 3 18.64 -4.36 30.55
N ILE A 4 18.36 -3.12 30.93
CA ILE A 4 17.20 -2.36 30.46
C ILE A 4 17.67 -1.05 29.83
N TYR A 5 16.88 -0.55 28.89
CA TYR A 5 17.10 0.72 28.23
C TYR A 5 16.04 1.71 28.71
N GLU A 6 16.45 2.79 29.35
CA GLU A 6 15.60 3.94 29.61
C GLU A 6 15.55 4.78 28.34
N THR A 7 14.36 5.03 27.79
CA THR A 7 14.18 5.64 26.46
C THR A 7 13.60 7.04 26.56
N TYR A 8 13.99 7.91 25.64
CA TYR A 8 13.61 9.33 25.61
C TYR A 8 13.08 9.75 24.24
N ASN A 9 12.22 10.77 24.23
CA ASN A 9 11.71 11.36 23.00
C ASN A 9 12.67 12.36 22.35
N SER A 10 13.58 12.93 23.15
CA SER A 10 14.59 13.91 22.75
C SER A 10 15.99 13.39 23.07
N PRO A 11 17.01 13.77 22.28
CA PRO A 11 18.38 13.36 22.55
C PRO A 11 18.83 13.88 23.91
N GLN A 12 19.52 13.03 24.66
CA GLN A 12 20.14 13.36 25.93
C GLN A 12 21.48 14.09 25.69
N PRO A 13 22.17 14.61 26.72
CA PRO A 13 23.42 15.36 26.55
C PRO A 13 24.55 14.60 25.82
N ASP A 14 24.50 13.27 25.79
CA ASP A 14 25.43 12.41 25.05
C ASP A 14 25.00 12.18 23.58
N GLY A 15 23.88 12.77 23.16
CA GLY A 15 23.28 12.63 21.84
C GLY A 15 22.36 11.41 21.70
N ASN A 16 22.35 10.47 22.64
CA ASN A 16 21.53 9.26 22.55
C ASN A 16 20.08 9.52 22.97
N PHE A 17 19.16 8.69 22.47
CA PHE A 17 17.78 8.66 22.94
C PHE A 17 17.56 7.65 24.07
N TYR A 18 18.63 7.14 24.69
CA TYR A 18 18.52 6.13 25.73
C TYR A 18 19.69 6.13 26.71
N TYR A 19 19.45 5.58 27.90
CA TYR A 19 20.49 5.14 28.83
C TYR A 19 20.37 3.65 29.13
N VAL A 20 21.53 3.01 29.32
CA VAL A 20 21.63 1.57 29.61
C VAL A 20 21.78 1.37 31.12
N HIS A 21 20.92 0.53 31.69
CA HIS A 21 20.95 0.18 33.12
C HIS A 21 21.08 -1.32 33.31
N ASN A 22 21.90 -1.75 34.27
CA ASN A 22 21.92 -3.14 34.73
C ASN A 22 21.20 -3.23 36.08
N VAL A 23 20.10 -3.97 36.10
CA VAL A 23 19.15 -4.00 37.23
C VAL A 23 18.87 -5.44 37.69
N SER A 24 18.21 -5.58 38.84
CA SER A 24 17.69 -6.88 39.29
C SER A 24 16.70 -7.44 38.26
N ASP A 25 16.68 -8.77 38.11
CA ASP A 25 15.77 -9.46 37.18
C ASP A 25 14.30 -9.23 37.53
N THR A 26 14.03 -8.94 38.81
CA THR A 26 12.70 -8.66 39.37
C THR A 26 12.19 -7.24 39.10
N ARG A 27 13.01 -6.33 38.55
CA ARG A 27 12.55 -4.97 38.26
C ARG A 27 11.50 -5.00 37.14
N PRO A 28 10.30 -4.44 37.32
CA PRO A 28 9.30 -4.38 36.26
C PRO A 28 9.77 -3.46 35.13
N THR A 29 9.42 -3.81 33.90
CA THR A 29 9.82 -3.10 32.68
C THR A 29 8.57 -2.59 31.99
N ALA A 30 8.42 -1.27 31.96
CA ALA A 30 7.34 -0.54 31.30
C ALA A 30 7.87 0.85 30.94
N HIS A 31 7.21 1.55 30.01
CA HIS A 31 7.57 2.90 29.59
C HIS A 31 7.94 3.79 30.79
N PRO A 32 9.14 4.42 30.79
CA PRO A 32 10.07 4.60 29.65
C PRO A 32 11.14 3.50 29.49
N TYR A 33 11.06 2.39 30.21
CA TYR A 33 12.05 1.31 30.19
C TYR A 33 11.65 0.13 29.30
N THR A 34 12.58 -0.35 28.48
CA THR A 34 12.43 -1.56 27.64
C THR A 34 13.58 -2.54 27.83
N GLU A 35 13.31 -3.83 27.68
CA GLU A 35 14.32 -4.91 27.65
C GLU A 35 14.70 -5.29 26.21
N ILE A 36 14.03 -4.72 25.22
CA ILE A 36 14.28 -5.04 23.81
C ILE A 36 15.68 -4.53 23.46
N PRO A 37 16.62 -5.41 23.06
CA PRO A 37 17.97 -5.00 22.74
C PRO A 37 18.01 -4.14 21.48
N ILE A 38 18.96 -3.20 21.44
CA ILE A 38 19.23 -2.41 20.23
C ILE A 38 19.79 -3.36 19.16
N PRO A 39 19.13 -3.47 17.98
CA PRO A 39 19.62 -4.28 16.87
C PRO A 39 21.02 -3.87 16.42
N ASP A 40 21.83 -4.84 15.99
CA ASP A 40 23.19 -4.59 15.50
C ASP A 40 23.25 -3.58 14.36
N SER A 41 22.24 -3.58 13.48
CA SER A 41 22.12 -2.64 12.37
C SER A 41 21.99 -1.18 12.79
N LEU A 42 21.56 -0.92 14.03
CA LEU A 42 21.36 0.43 14.56
C LEU A 42 22.53 0.90 15.45
N LYS A 43 23.50 0.02 15.77
CA LYS A 43 24.61 0.36 16.66
C LYS A 43 25.48 1.53 16.16
N ASN A 44 25.56 1.71 14.85
CA ASN A 44 26.30 2.81 14.21
C ASN A 44 25.40 3.99 13.80
N GLY A 45 24.09 3.89 14.02
CA GLY A 45 23.11 4.92 13.72
C GLY A 45 22.74 5.72 14.96
N LEU A 46 21.51 6.23 14.98
CA LEU A 46 20.95 6.95 16.12
C LEU A 46 19.70 6.23 16.64
N PRO A 47 19.86 5.15 17.44
CA PRO A 47 18.73 4.36 17.92
C PRO A 47 17.77 5.19 18.77
N LYS A 48 16.49 5.15 18.39
CA LYS A 48 15.37 5.67 19.17
C LYS A 48 14.29 4.59 19.27
N PHE A 49 13.71 4.42 20.45
CA PHE A 49 12.66 3.42 20.63
C PHE A 49 11.29 3.97 20.23
N ASP A 50 10.62 3.32 19.27
CA ASP A 50 9.25 3.62 18.86
C ASP A 50 8.28 2.77 19.71
N TRP A 51 7.64 3.40 20.70
CA TRP A 51 6.70 2.74 21.60
C TRP A 51 5.39 2.29 20.92
N MET A 52 5.02 2.87 19.78
CA MET A 52 3.83 2.43 19.04
C MET A 52 4.11 1.15 18.25
N LYS A 53 5.34 1.00 17.75
CA LYS A 53 5.78 -0.19 17.00
C LYS A 53 6.52 -1.21 17.87
N ASN A 54 6.81 -0.86 19.11
CA ASN A 54 7.59 -1.65 20.06
C ASN A 54 8.94 -2.12 19.49
N GLN A 55 9.66 -1.21 18.83
CA GLN A 55 10.94 -1.52 18.17
C GLN A 55 11.89 -0.31 18.16
N TRP A 56 13.18 -0.58 17.98
CA TRP A 56 14.17 0.46 17.72
C TRP A 56 14.11 0.93 16.26
N VAL A 57 14.22 2.24 16.05
CA VAL A 57 14.31 2.88 14.74
C VAL A 57 15.56 3.76 14.69
N ASP A 58 16.09 3.99 13.50
CA ASP A 58 17.16 4.97 13.30
C ASP A 58 16.55 6.37 13.20
N ALA A 59 16.92 7.26 14.12
CA ALA A 59 16.48 8.65 14.14
C ALA A 59 17.45 9.59 13.39
N SER A 60 18.53 9.07 12.79
CA SER A 60 19.50 9.87 12.04
C SER A 60 18.86 10.59 10.85
N GLU A 61 19.40 11.75 10.48
CA GLU A 61 18.94 12.51 9.32
C GLU A 61 19.11 11.72 8.02
N ASP A 62 20.19 10.94 7.91
CA ASP A 62 20.46 10.07 6.76
C ASP A 62 19.39 8.98 6.59
N ALA A 63 18.98 8.33 7.69
CA ALA A 63 17.91 7.34 7.66
C ALA A 63 16.56 7.97 7.25
N GLN A 64 16.27 9.17 7.75
CA GLN A 64 15.06 9.91 7.37
C GLN A 64 15.09 10.35 5.90
N ALA A 65 16.24 10.84 5.41
CA ALA A 65 16.44 11.22 4.01
C ALA A 65 16.27 10.02 3.07
N LYS A 66 16.83 8.86 3.46
CA LYS A 66 16.64 7.62 2.70
C LYS A 66 15.17 7.21 2.66
N MET A 67 14.48 7.21 3.80
CA MET A 67 13.05 6.87 3.86
C MET A 67 12.21 7.80 2.99
N LEU A 68 12.52 9.10 2.99
CA LEU A 68 11.85 10.08 2.12
C LEU A 68 12.09 9.79 0.64
N SER A 69 13.33 9.47 0.26
CA SER A 69 13.69 9.11 -1.11
C SER A 69 12.98 7.82 -1.56
N ASP A 70 12.97 6.78 -0.73
CA ASP A 70 12.28 5.52 -1.00
C ASP A 70 10.77 5.75 -1.19
N LEU A 71 10.15 6.60 -0.36
CA LEU A 71 8.73 6.97 -0.48
C LEU A 71 8.45 7.74 -1.78
N GLN A 72 9.34 8.66 -2.18
CA GLN A 72 9.21 9.38 -3.45
C GLN A 72 9.31 8.45 -4.66
N ALA A 73 10.23 7.48 -4.62
CA ALA A 73 10.36 6.45 -5.64
C ALA A 73 9.10 5.57 -5.71
N ALA A 74 8.59 5.12 -4.56
CA ALA A 74 7.37 4.33 -4.46
C ALA A 74 6.15 5.10 -5.00
N LYS A 75 6.02 6.39 -4.67
CA LYS A 75 4.95 7.26 -5.19
C LYS A 75 5.02 7.38 -6.72
N THR A 76 6.22 7.57 -7.26
CA THR A 76 6.43 7.66 -8.71
C THR A 76 6.00 6.38 -9.41
N LYS A 77 6.41 5.22 -8.87
CA LYS A 77 6.00 3.91 -9.40
C LYS A 77 4.49 3.73 -9.33
N LEU A 78 3.87 4.00 -8.18
CA LEU A 78 2.42 3.87 -8.00
C LEU A 78 1.64 4.77 -8.97
N THR A 79 2.14 5.97 -9.24
CA THR A 79 1.52 6.90 -10.20
C THR A 79 1.60 6.36 -11.63
N ALA A 80 2.73 5.75 -12.02
CA ALA A 80 2.88 5.12 -13.32
C ALA A 80 1.97 3.89 -13.47
N ASP A 81 1.94 3.03 -12.45
CA ASP A 81 1.08 1.83 -12.42
C ASP A 81 -0.40 2.23 -12.52
N LEU A 82 -0.82 3.28 -11.80
CA LEU A 82 -2.19 3.79 -11.86
C LEU A 82 -2.56 4.30 -13.25
N LYS A 83 -1.62 4.97 -13.94
CA LYS A 83 -1.85 5.45 -15.30
C LYS A 83 -2.04 4.28 -16.29
N ILE A 84 -1.20 3.25 -16.20
CA ILE A 84 -1.32 2.05 -17.04
C ILE A 84 -2.68 1.37 -16.83
N GLU A 85 -3.11 1.23 -15.57
CA GLU A 85 -4.41 0.66 -15.23
C GLU A 85 -5.58 1.52 -15.76
N GLN A 86 -5.46 2.85 -15.70
CA GLN A 86 -6.47 3.76 -16.26
C GLN A 86 -6.58 3.64 -17.78
N ASP A 87 -5.44 3.60 -18.48
CA ASP A 87 -5.40 3.46 -19.93
C ASP A 87 -6.03 2.11 -20.36
N ALA A 88 -5.69 1.00 -19.67
CA ALA A 88 -6.28 -0.31 -19.93
C ALA A 88 -7.80 -0.35 -19.69
N ARG A 89 -8.30 0.37 -18.68
CA ARG A 89 -9.75 0.48 -18.41
C ARG A 89 -10.48 1.22 -19.52
N ILE A 90 -9.88 2.30 -20.04
CA ILE A 90 -10.47 3.07 -21.14
C ILE A 90 -10.55 2.21 -22.40
N GLU A 91 -9.49 1.46 -22.71
CA GLU A 91 -9.48 0.53 -23.86
C GLU A 91 -10.56 -0.56 -23.71
N ALA A 92 -10.65 -1.20 -22.55
CA ALA A 92 -11.66 -2.23 -22.29
C ALA A 92 -13.09 -1.68 -22.38
N GLU A 93 -13.33 -0.44 -21.94
CA GLU A 93 -14.64 0.21 -22.04
C GLU A 93 -15.01 0.55 -23.49
N ALA A 94 -14.03 0.98 -24.30
CA ALA A 94 -14.22 1.20 -25.72
C ALA A 94 -14.61 -0.10 -26.44
N GLU A 95 -13.89 -1.20 -26.19
CA GLU A 95 -14.22 -2.52 -26.75
C GLU A 95 -15.61 -3.00 -26.32
N ASN A 96 -15.96 -2.83 -25.05
CA ASN A 96 -17.28 -3.20 -24.53
C ASN A 96 -18.41 -2.46 -25.24
N ASN A 97 -18.22 -1.17 -25.51
CA ASN A 97 -19.19 -0.37 -26.25
C ASN A 97 -19.35 -0.83 -27.70
N THR A 98 -18.27 -1.23 -28.37
CA THR A 98 -18.34 -1.85 -29.71
C THR A 98 -19.11 -3.17 -29.68
N ILE A 99 -18.86 -4.03 -28.70
CA ILE A 99 -19.57 -5.31 -28.54
C ILE A 99 -21.07 -5.05 -28.31
N LYS A 100 -21.44 -4.10 -27.44
CA LYS A 100 -22.85 -3.73 -27.20
C LYS A 100 -23.56 -3.31 -28.49
N GLN A 101 -22.93 -2.49 -29.33
CA GLN A 101 -23.49 -2.06 -30.61
C GLN A 101 -23.67 -3.24 -31.60
N ALA A 102 -22.70 -4.16 -31.64
CA ALA A 102 -22.78 -5.35 -32.48
C ALA A 102 -23.93 -6.29 -32.04
N VAL A 103 -24.07 -6.52 -30.73
CA VAL A 103 -25.15 -7.33 -30.17
C VAL A 103 -26.52 -6.74 -30.47
N ALA A 104 -26.69 -5.42 -30.29
CA ALA A 104 -27.94 -4.73 -30.63
C ALA A 104 -28.31 -4.92 -32.11
N SER A 105 -27.33 -4.78 -33.01
CA SER A 105 -27.52 -4.95 -34.45
C SER A 105 -27.91 -6.39 -34.83
N ILE A 106 -27.30 -7.39 -34.19
CA ILE A 106 -27.67 -8.81 -34.38
C ILE A 106 -29.10 -9.05 -33.88
N GLY A 107 -29.48 -8.49 -32.73
CA GLY A 107 -30.83 -8.60 -32.18
C GLY A 107 -31.91 -8.09 -33.14
N LEU A 108 -31.67 -6.96 -33.82
CA LEU A 108 -32.57 -6.43 -34.83
C LEU A 108 -32.71 -7.39 -36.03
N LYS A 109 -31.60 -7.91 -36.57
CA LYS A 109 -31.63 -8.87 -37.69
C LYS A 109 -32.36 -10.16 -37.34
N VAL A 110 -32.18 -10.68 -36.12
CA VAL A 110 -32.90 -11.86 -35.64
C VAL A 110 -34.41 -11.59 -35.55
N ALA A 111 -34.81 -10.41 -35.08
CA ALA A 111 -36.21 -10.01 -35.04
C ALA A 111 -36.83 -9.92 -36.44
N GLU A 112 -36.12 -9.32 -37.41
CA GLU A 112 -36.56 -9.25 -38.82
C GLU A 112 -36.76 -10.63 -39.45
N LEU A 113 -35.86 -11.57 -39.21
CA LEU A 113 -35.96 -12.95 -39.72
C LEU A 113 -37.07 -13.76 -39.04
N SER A 114 -37.52 -13.33 -37.85
CA SER A 114 -38.57 -14.01 -37.09
C SER A 114 -39.97 -13.54 -37.46
N VAL A 115 -40.11 -12.52 -38.31
CA VAL A 115 -41.42 -12.07 -38.79
C VAL A 115 -41.95 -13.09 -39.81
N PRO A 116 -43.10 -13.74 -39.58
CA PRO A 116 -43.65 -14.71 -40.52
C PRO A 116 -43.99 -14.02 -41.84
N ASN A 117 -43.53 -14.63 -42.95
CA ASN A 117 -43.74 -14.14 -44.30
C ASN A 117 -45.24 -14.26 -44.68
N THR A 118 -46.06 -13.31 -44.26
CA THR A 118 -47.46 -13.21 -44.69
C THR A 118 -47.51 -12.65 -46.10
N LYS A 119 -47.19 -13.48 -47.10
CA LYS A 119 -47.57 -13.22 -48.48
C LYS A 119 -49.11 -13.25 -48.52
N PRO A 120 -49.82 -12.17 -48.89
CA PRO A 120 -51.26 -12.23 -49.00
C PRO A 120 -51.60 -13.27 -50.06
N ALA A 121 -52.35 -14.31 -49.67
CA ALA A 121 -52.93 -15.24 -50.61
C ALA A 121 -53.93 -14.44 -51.45
N GLU A 122 -53.56 -14.16 -52.69
CA GLU A 122 -54.46 -13.69 -53.73
C GLU A 122 -55.53 -14.77 -53.91
N VAL A 123 -56.72 -14.50 -53.39
CA VAL A 123 -57.87 -15.39 -53.49
C VAL A 123 -58.33 -15.34 -54.94
N ALA A 124 -58.00 -16.37 -55.70
CA ALA A 124 -58.58 -16.60 -57.02
C ALA A 124 -60.05 -17.05 -56.85
N GLU A 125 -60.90 -16.36 -57.63
CA GLU A 125 -62.33 -16.54 -57.96
C GLU A 125 -63.11 -17.71 -57.35
#